data_AF-A0A3D3T1G0-F1
#
_entry.id   AF-A0A3D3T1G0-F1
#
_cell.length_a   1.000
_cell.length_b   1.000
_cell.length_c   1.000
_cell.angle_alpha   90.00
_cell.angle_beta   90.00
_cell.angle_gamma   90.00
#
_symmetry.space_group_name_H-M   'P 1'
#
loop_
_entity.id
_entity.type
_entity.pdbx_description
1 polymer ?
#
loop_
_entity_poly.entity_id
_entity_poly.type
_entity_poly.pdbx_seq_one_letter_code
_entity_poly.pdbx_strand_id
1 'polypeptide(L)'
;PRVVVHRDFHSRNLLDLPGEDVGVIDFQDAVIGPCTYDLVSLLRDCYVRWPDPLVRERVGAFYRQSLAAGLLQKGIDEQRYRHWFDLMGLQRHIKVLGIFARLYLRDGKSGYLNDLPLVLRYTLEVARSHNETVGFYDWFESVLEPLLPEQSWYRDWRQAGQS
;
A
#
# COMPACT_ATOMS: atom_id res chain seq x y z
N PRO A 1 -14.76 4.27 8.93
CA PRO A 1 -14.70 3.90 10.36
C PRO A 1 -13.30 4.14 10.92
N ARG A 2 -13.18 4.51 12.19
CA ARG A 2 -11.88 4.71 12.86
C ARG A 2 -11.65 3.59 13.86
N VAL A 3 -10.50 2.93 13.76
CA VAL A 3 -10.08 1.81 14.63
C VAL A 3 -8.63 2.04 15.06
N VAL A 4 -8.17 1.27 16.05
CA VAL A 4 -6.73 1.18 16.33
C VAL A 4 -6.07 0.54 15.11
N VAL A 5 -5.05 1.21 14.57
CA VAL A 5 -4.23 0.74 13.45
C VAL A 5 -2.78 0.69 13.89
N HIS A 6 -2.08 -0.38 13.54
CA HIS A 6 -0.66 -0.58 13.81
C HIS A 6 0.21 0.40 13.01
N ARG A 7 -0.27 0.87 11.85
CA ARG A 7 0.44 1.68 10.85
C ARG A 7 1.53 0.97 10.04
N ASP A 8 2.23 0.03 10.66
CA ASP A 8 3.33 -0.72 10.04
C ASP A 8 3.07 -2.24 10.04
N PHE A 9 1.81 -2.62 9.80
CA PHE A 9 1.38 -4.02 9.66
C PHE A 9 1.74 -4.56 8.26
N HIS A 10 3.02 -4.84 8.04
CA HIS A 10 3.56 -5.35 6.78
C HIS A 10 4.51 -6.52 7.02
N SER A 11 4.89 -7.25 5.97
CA SER A 11 5.63 -8.53 6.05
C SER A 11 6.88 -8.48 6.94
N ARG A 12 7.64 -7.37 6.94
CA ARG A 12 8.85 -7.22 7.78
C ARG A 12 8.60 -7.12 9.29
N ASN A 13 7.37 -6.84 9.71
CA ASN A 13 6.96 -6.73 11.11
C ASN A 13 6.10 -7.92 11.58
N LEU A 14 6.02 -8.97 10.75
CA LEU A 14 5.36 -10.23 11.06
C LEU A 14 6.42 -11.33 11.20
N LEU A 15 6.38 -12.03 12.32
CA LEU A 15 7.30 -13.13 12.64
C LEU A 15 6.55 -14.45 12.52
N ASP A 16 7.10 -15.38 11.73
CA ASP A 16 6.61 -16.76 11.68
C ASP A 16 7.03 -17.49 12.96
N LEU A 17 6.05 -17.87 13.78
CA LEU A 17 6.28 -18.56 15.05
C LEU A 17 5.89 -20.04 14.91
N PRO A 18 6.47 -20.94 15.73
CA PRO A 18 6.07 -22.34 15.75
C PRO A 18 4.56 -22.50 16.03
N GLY A 19 3.89 -23.38 15.28
CA GLY A 19 2.49 -23.74 15.55
C GLY A 19 1.42 -22.92 14.82
N GLU A 20 1.75 -22.35 13.66
CA GLU A 20 0.85 -21.47 12.86
C GLU A 20 0.56 -20.10 13.48
N ASP A 21 1.32 -19.72 14.51
CA ASP A 21 1.20 -18.41 15.15
C ASP A 21 1.98 -17.34 14.38
N VAL A 22 1.44 -16.12 14.33
CA VAL A 22 2.11 -14.96 13.76
C VAL A 22 2.40 -13.96 14.87
N GLY A 23 3.69 -13.73 15.13
CA GLY A 23 4.16 -12.67 16.02
C GLY A 23 4.08 -11.31 15.33
N VAL A 24 3.66 -10.28 16.05
CA VAL A 24 3.57 -8.90 15.56
C VAL A 24 4.47 -8.00 16.40
N ILE A 25 5.36 -7.25 15.76
CA ILE A 25 6.30 -6.32 16.40
C ILE A 25 6.09 -4.89 15.89
N ASP A 26 6.70 -3.91 16.57
CA ASP A 26 6.70 -2.48 16.15
C ASP A 26 5.34 -1.75 16.34
N PHE A 27 4.53 -2.21 17.31
CA PHE A 27 3.17 -1.70 17.57
C PHE A 27 3.12 -0.43 18.42
N GLN A 28 4.25 0.06 18.96
CA GLN A 28 4.29 1.25 19.83
C GLN A 28 3.81 2.53 19.13
N ASP A 29 3.82 2.50 17.80
CA ASP A 29 3.38 3.56 16.94
C ASP A 29 1.89 3.45 16.57
N ALA A 30 1.09 2.62 17.24
CA ALA A 30 -0.33 2.48 16.91
C ALA A 30 -1.13 3.79 17.13
N VAL A 31 -2.08 4.07 16.22
CA VAL A 31 -2.94 5.27 16.28
C VAL A 31 -4.38 4.94 15.92
N ILE A 32 -5.29 5.91 16.07
CA ILE A 32 -6.66 5.78 15.59
C ILE A 32 -6.76 6.22 14.12
N GLY A 33 -6.94 5.26 13.21
CA GLY A 33 -6.95 5.46 11.76
C GLY A 33 -8.05 4.71 11.01
N PRO A 34 -8.08 4.77 9.67
CA PRO A 34 -9.08 4.08 8.86
C PRO A 34 -9.00 2.56 9.01
N CYS A 35 -10.14 1.87 9.04
CA CYS A 35 -10.21 0.41 9.17
C CYS A 35 -9.56 -0.37 8.01
N THR A 36 -9.25 0.28 6.89
CA THR A 36 -8.54 -0.32 5.76
C THR A 36 -7.02 -0.22 5.88
N TYR A 37 -6.48 0.57 6.82
CA TYR A 37 -5.07 0.97 6.81
C TYR A 37 -4.12 -0.23 6.95
N ASP A 38 -4.30 -1.07 7.96
CA ASP A 38 -3.43 -2.23 8.19
C ASP A 38 -3.63 -3.33 7.13
N LEU A 39 -4.86 -3.45 6.60
CA LEU A 39 -5.13 -4.35 5.48
C LEU A 39 -4.36 -3.91 4.22
N VAL A 40 -4.33 -2.60 3.95
CA VAL A 40 -3.57 -2.01 2.84
C VAL A 40 -2.08 -2.20 3.04
N SER A 41 -1.54 -1.97 4.24
CA SER A 41 -0.09 -2.14 4.49
C SER A 41 0.37 -3.58 4.28
N LEU A 42 -0.50 -4.56 4.50
CA LEU A 42 -0.21 -5.98 4.28
C LEU A 42 -0.40 -6.41 2.81
N LEU A 43 -1.54 -6.07 2.21
CA LEU A 43 -1.90 -6.54 0.86
C LEU A 43 -1.30 -5.70 -0.26
N ARG A 44 -0.83 -4.49 0.05
CA ARG A 44 -0.07 -3.62 -0.87
C ARG A 44 1.26 -3.24 -0.24
N ASP A 45 1.93 -4.24 0.33
CA ASP A 45 3.25 -4.11 0.93
C ASP A 45 4.27 -3.57 -0.09
N CYS A 46 5.18 -2.70 0.35
CA CYS A 46 6.20 -2.09 -0.50
C CYS A 46 7.30 -3.08 -0.93
N TYR A 47 7.38 -4.25 -0.28
CA TYR A 47 8.46 -5.22 -0.49
C TYR A 47 8.01 -6.48 -1.25
N VAL A 48 6.70 -6.76 -1.30
CA VAL A 48 6.17 -7.95 -1.95
C VAL A 48 4.91 -7.62 -2.73
N ARG A 49 4.74 -8.27 -3.89
CA ARG A 49 3.53 -8.16 -4.70
C ARG A 49 2.75 -9.45 -4.70
N TRP A 50 1.53 -9.36 -4.19
CA TRP A 50 0.57 -10.46 -4.24
C TRP A 50 -0.16 -10.50 -5.59
N PRO A 51 -0.57 -11.69 -6.06
CA PRO A 51 -1.45 -11.79 -7.23
C PRO A 51 -2.76 -11.03 -7.01
N ASP A 52 -3.21 -10.26 -8.01
CA ASP A 52 -4.43 -9.45 -7.88
C ASP A 52 -5.69 -10.27 -7.54
N PRO A 53 -5.89 -11.51 -8.01
CA PRO A 53 -7.01 -12.34 -7.56
C PRO A 53 -7.00 -12.58 -6.04
N LEU A 54 -5.81 -12.85 -5.46
CA LEU A 54 -5.65 -13.07 -4.02
C LEU A 54 -5.96 -11.78 -3.24
N VAL A 55 -5.44 -10.63 -3.70
CA VAL A 55 -5.74 -9.33 -3.07
C VAL A 55 -7.25 -9.07 -3.10
N ARG A 56 -7.90 -9.27 -4.25
CA ARG A 56 -9.34 -9.07 -4.37
C ARG A 56 -10.13 -9.99 -3.44
N GLU A 57 -9.76 -11.26 -3.35
CA GLU A 57 -10.40 -12.23 -2.48
C GLU A 57 -10.25 -11.83 -0.99
N ARG A 58 -9.03 -11.50 -0.56
CA ARG A 58 -8.73 -11.15 0.83
C ARG A 58 -9.40 -9.84 1.25
N VAL A 59 -9.45 -8.83 0.38
CA VAL A 59 -10.20 -7.59 0.65
C VAL A 59 -11.70 -7.88 0.81
N GLY A 60 -12.29 -8.72 -0.04
CA GLY A 60 -13.71 -9.10 0.08
C GLY A 60 -14.00 -9.90 1.34
N ALA A 61 -13.10 -10.81 1.73
CA ALA A 61 -13.22 -11.55 2.99
C ALA A 61 -13.18 -10.63 4.20
N PHE A 62 -12.23 -9.69 4.23
CA PHE A 62 -12.08 -8.74 5.32
C PHE A 62 -13.26 -7.74 5.39
N TYR A 63 -13.82 -7.35 4.24
CA TYR A 63 -15.08 -6.59 4.19
C TYR A 63 -16.22 -7.32 4.89
N ARG A 64 -16.46 -8.60 4.55
CA ARG A 64 -17.51 -9.41 5.17
C ARG A 64 -17.31 -9.58 6.68
N GLN A 65 -16.08 -9.80 7.12
CA GLN A 65 -15.72 -9.86 8.54
C GLN A 65 -15.97 -8.53 9.25
N SER A 66 -15.59 -7.41 8.63
CA SER A 66 -15.82 -6.06 9.18
C SER A 66 -17.31 -5.74 9.30
N LEU A 67 -18.12 -6.18 8.33
CA LEU A 67 -19.58 -6.03 8.38
C LEU A 67 -20.19 -6.88 9.51
N ALA A 68 -19.80 -8.15 9.60
CA ALA A 68 -20.28 -9.06 10.65
C ALA A 68 -19.89 -8.60 12.07
N ALA A 69 -18.71 -7.98 12.21
CA ALA A 69 -18.24 -7.40 13.47
C ALA A 69 -18.88 -6.04 13.81
N GLY A 70 -19.78 -5.50 12.97
CA GLY A 70 -20.42 -4.20 13.20
C GLY A 70 -19.48 -2.99 13.07
N LEU A 71 -18.30 -3.16 12.45
CA LEU A 71 -17.33 -2.09 12.25
C LEU A 71 -17.73 -1.12 11.14
N LEU A 72 -18.59 -1.57 10.22
CA LEU A 72 -19.06 -0.78 9.08
C LEU A 72 -20.45 -0.21 9.36
N GLN A 73 -20.67 1.03 8.91
CA GLN A 73 -22.00 1.64 8.93
C GLN A 73 -22.95 0.87 8.00
N LYS A 74 -24.26 0.91 8.33
CA LYS A 74 -25.29 0.35 7.44
C LYS A 74 -25.23 1.02 6.06
N GLY A 75 -25.35 0.21 5.01
CA GLY A 75 -25.33 0.70 3.62
C GLY A 75 -23.94 0.84 2.97
N ILE A 76 -22.87 0.46 3.65
CA ILE A 76 -21.54 0.32 3.02
C ILE A 76 -21.48 -1.02 2.28
N ASP A 77 -21.52 -0.96 0.96
CA ASP A 77 -21.31 -2.12 0.09
C ASP A 77 -19.81 -2.44 -0.11
N GLU A 78 -19.56 -3.59 -0.71
CA GLU A 78 -18.19 -4.06 -0.97
C GLU A 78 -17.44 -3.16 -1.96
N GLN A 79 -18.14 -2.58 -2.94
CA GLN A 79 -17.53 -1.69 -3.93
C GLN A 79 -16.97 -0.43 -3.27
N ARG A 80 -17.74 0.20 -2.37
CA ARG A 80 -17.30 1.35 -1.60
C ARG A 80 -16.15 1.00 -0.66
N TYR A 81 -16.17 -0.17 -0.05
CA TYR A 81 -15.06 -0.65 0.78
C TYR A 81 -13.77 -0.83 -0.03
N ARG A 82 -13.85 -1.43 -1.22
CA ARG A 82 -12.73 -1.58 -2.15
C ARG A 82 -12.19 -0.22 -2.62
N HIS A 83 -13.08 0.72 -2.91
CA HIS A 83 -12.69 2.09 -3.26
C HIS A 83 -11.91 2.77 -2.10
N TRP A 84 -12.36 2.61 -0.85
CA TRP A 84 -11.58 3.10 0.31
C TRP A 84 -10.23 2.40 0.47
N PHE A 85 -10.16 1.09 0.19
CA PHE A 85 -8.91 0.33 0.21
C PHE A 85 -7.92 0.90 -0.82
N ASP A 86 -8.39 1.15 -2.04
CA ASP A 86 -7.57 1.72 -3.12
C ASP A 86 -7.06 3.12 -2.77
N LEU A 87 -7.96 4.05 -2.40
CA LEU A 87 -7.56 5.43 -2.05
C LEU A 87 -6.63 5.47 -0.83
N MET A 88 -6.81 4.56 0.12
CA MET A 88 -5.92 4.44 1.26
C MET A 88 -4.54 3.92 0.85
N GLY A 89 -4.48 2.96 -0.08
CA GLY A 89 -3.26 2.52 -0.75
C GLY A 89 -2.54 3.68 -1.41
N LEU A 90 -3.24 4.42 -2.28
CA LEU A 90 -2.67 5.57 -2.99
C LEU A 90 -2.07 6.60 -2.03
N GLN A 91 -2.80 6.99 -0.99
CA GLN A 91 -2.31 7.93 0.02
C GLN A 91 -1.06 7.40 0.73
N ARG A 92 -1.05 6.12 1.11
CA ARG A 92 0.09 5.48 1.78
C ARG A 92 1.31 5.44 0.86
N HIS A 93 1.16 5.00 -0.38
CA HIS A 93 2.28 4.85 -1.31
C HIS A 93 2.88 6.19 -1.72
N ILE A 94 2.07 7.23 -1.94
CA ILE A 94 2.58 8.60 -2.17
C ILE A 94 3.45 9.04 -0.99
N LYS A 95 3.00 8.80 0.24
CA LYS A 95 3.80 9.09 1.43
C LYS A 95 5.11 8.29 1.46
N VAL A 96 5.06 7.00 1.11
CA VAL A 96 6.25 6.13 1.05
C VAL A 96 7.26 6.61 0.01
N LEU A 97 6.83 7.00 -1.20
CA LEU A 97 7.70 7.56 -2.24
C LEU A 97 8.51 8.74 -1.69
N GLY A 98 7.85 9.67 -1.00
CA GLY A 98 8.50 10.80 -0.35
C GLY A 98 9.44 10.39 0.80
N ILE A 99 9.06 9.42 1.62
CA ILE A 99 9.90 8.91 2.72
C ILE A 99 11.17 8.27 2.19
N PHE A 100 11.07 7.39 1.19
CA PHE A 100 12.22 6.69 0.61
C PHE A 100 13.18 7.66 -0.06
N ALA A 101 12.66 8.61 -0.84
CA ALA A 101 13.47 9.69 -1.43
C ALA A 101 14.19 10.51 -0.35
N ARG A 102 13.48 10.91 0.72
CA ARG A 102 14.07 11.66 1.84
C ARG A 102 15.15 10.86 2.58
N LEU A 103 14.92 9.57 2.85
CA LEU A 103 15.91 8.71 3.52
C LEU A 103 17.19 8.57 2.71
N TYR A 104 17.09 8.52 1.38
CA TYR A 104 18.26 8.55 0.51
C TYR A 104 18.97 9.91 0.54
N LEU A 105 18.24 11.01 0.26
CA LEU A 105 18.83 12.35 0.14
C LEU A 105 19.44 12.86 1.45
N ARG A 106 18.80 12.58 2.59
CA ARG A 106 19.23 13.07 3.91
C ARG A 106 20.19 12.12 4.61
N ASP A 107 19.91 10.82 4.58
CA ASP A 107 20.59 9.82 5.42
C ASP A 107 21.49 8.87 4.61
N GLY A 108 21.59 9.06 3.28
CA GLY A 108 22.42 8.22 2.41
C GLY A 108 21.93 6.76 2.28
N LYS A 109 20.71 6.47 2.73
CA LYS A 109 20.16 5.09 2.76
C LYS A 109 19.65 4.66 1.38
N SER A 110 20.58 4.39 0.46
CA SER A 110 20.30 4.01 -0.93
C SER A 110 19.48 2.72 -1.08
N GLY A 111 19.51 1.82 -0.08
CA GLY A 111 18.77 0.56 -0.11
C GLY A 111 17.25 0.71 -0.35
N TYR A 112 16.64 1.80 0.12
CA TYR A 112 15.21 2.08 -0.07
C TYR A 112 14.83 2.43 -1.52
N LEU A 113 15.79 2.85 -2.35
CA LEU A 113 15.52 3.18 -3.75
C LEU A 113 15.15 1.94 -4.57
N ASN A 114 15.62 0.76 -4.16
CA ASN A 114 15.30 -0.51 -4.82
C ASN A 114 13.82 -0.89 -4.70
N ASP A 115 13.12 -0.37 -3.70
CA ASP A 115 11.70 -0.65 -3.46
C ASP A 115 10.78 0.33 -4.24
N LEU A 116 11.31 1.48 -4.70
CA LEU A 116 10.54 2.51 -5.40
C LEU A 116 9.77 2.01 -6.63
N PRO A 117 10.32 1.13 -7.51
CA PRO A 117 9.56 0.63 -8.66
C PRO A 117 8.24 -0.06 -8.28
N LEU A 118 8.22 -0.85 -7.19
CA LEU A 118 6.99 -1.50 -6.74
C LEU A 118 6.00 -0.50 -6.14
N VAL A 119 6.49 0.45 -5.35
CA VAL A 119 5.66 1.53 -4.78
C VAL A 119 5.05 2.40 -5.88
N LEU A 120 5.82 2.75 -6.91
CA LEU A 120 5.34 3.45 -8.11
C LEU A 120 4.25 2.65 -8.81
N ARG A 121 4.46 1.35 -9.00
CA ARG A 121 3.46 0.48 -9.64
C ARG A 121 2.12 0.51 -8.93
N TYR A 122 2.10 0.35 -7.61
CA TYR A 122 0.85 0.44 -6.85
C TYR A 122 0.21 1.82 -6.94
N THR A 123 1.02 2.87 -6.82
CA THR A 123 0.55 4.27 -6.89
C THR A 123 -0.15 4.53 -8.22
N LEU A 124 0.48 4.19 -9.33
CA LEU A 124 0.00 4.52 -10.67
C LEU A 124 -1.14 3.60 -11.13
N GLU A 125 -1.12 2.32 -10.74
CA GLU A 125 -2.24 1.41 -11.01
C GLU A 125 -3.53 1.85 -10.32
N VAL A 126 -3.44 2.38 -9.10
CA VAL A 126 -4.62 2.94 -8.41
C VAL A 126 -4.98 4.31 -9.00
N ALA A 127 -4.01 5.22 -9.18
CA ALA A 127 -4.29 6.57 -9.66
C ALA A 127 -5.00 6.60 -11.02
N ARG A 128 -4.62 5.71 -11.95
CA ARG A 128 -5.31 5.61 -13.27
C ARG A 128 -6.71 5.01 -13.20
N SER A 129 -7.06 4.31 -12.13
CA SER A 129 -8.28 3.51 -12.04
C SER A 129 -9.46 4.26 -11.43
N HIS A 130 -9.25 5.48 -10.91
CA HIS A 130 -10.29 6.30 -10.29
C HIS A 130 -10.30 7.70 -10.90
N ASN A 131 -11.50 8.22 -11.21
CA ASN A 131 -11.66 9.50 -11.92
C ASN A 131 -11.14 10.69 -11.11
N GLU A 132 -11.25 10.65 -9.79
CA GLU A 132 -10.77 11.69 -8.88
C GLU A 132 -9.24 11.76 -8.78
N THR A 133 -8.52 10.73 -9.23
CA THR A 133 -7.05 10.63 -9.11
C THR A 133 -6.35 10.52 -10.46
N VAL A 134 -7.08 10.40 -11.57
CA VAL A 134 -6.49 10.33 -12.92
C VAL A 134 -5.65 11.56 -13.24
N GLY A 135 -6.03 12.76 -12.77
CA GLY A 135 -5.22 13.97 -12.96
C GLY A 135 -3.83 13.89 -12.32
N PHE A 136 -3.68 13.13 -11.22
CA PHE A 136 -2.36 12.85 -10.64
C PHE A 136 -1.56 11.86 -11.51
N TYR A 137 -2.23 10.85 -12.07
CA TYR A 137 -1.60 9.91 -13.00
C TYR A 137 -1.08 10.64 -14.26
N ASP A 138 -1.92 11.46 -14.88
CA ASP A 138 -1.57 12.21 -16.09
C ASP A 138 -0.39 13.17 -15.84
N TRP A 139 -0.39 13.84 -14.68
CA TRP A 139 0.74 14.66 -14.26
C TRP A 139 2.01 13.82 -14.07
N PHE A 140 1.91 12.66 -13.41
CA PHE A 140 3.08 11.80 -13.19
C PHE A 140 3.67 11.33 -14.52
N GLU A 141 2.84 10.84 -15.44
CA GLU A 141 3.25 10.34 -16.76
C GLU A 141 3.89 11.44 -17.61
N SER A 142 3.37 12.67 -17.55
CA SER A 142 3.90 13.79 -18.34
C SER A 142 5.15 14.45 -17.73
N VAL A 143 5.28 14.45 -16.40
CA VAL A 143 6.32 15.22 -15.70
C VAL A 143 7.41 14.35 -15.08
N LEU A 144 7.04 13.30 -14.33
CA LEU A 144 7.99 12.50 -13.56
C LEU A 144 8.50 11.29 -14.34
N GLU A 145 7.63 10.61 -15.09
CA GLU A 145 7.99 9.39 -15.81
C GLU A 145 9.16 9.58 -16.80
N PRO A 146 9.27 10.69 -17.56
CA PRO A 146 10.42 10.91 -18.44
C PRO A 146 11.76 11.03 -17.71
N LEU A 147 11.75 11.40 -16.42
CA LEU A 147 12.95 11.58 -15.60
C LEU A 147 13.41 10.29 -14.92
N LEU A 148 12.54 9.27 -14.85
CA LEU A 148 12.86 8.01 -14.16
C LEU A 148 14.03 7.25 -14.80
N PRO A 149 14.13 7.11 -16.14
CA PRO A 149 15.25 6.39 -16.77
C PRO A 149 16.63 6.98 -16.51
N GLU A 150 16.72 8.25 -16.10
CA GLU A 150 17.98 8.91 -15.75
C GLU A 150 18.50 8.48 -14.36
N GLN A 151 17.65 7.84 -13.55
CA GLN A 151 17.99 7.45 -12.19
C GLN A 151 18.69 6.09 -12.14
N SER A 152 19.81 6.02 -11.42
CA SER A 152 20.63 4.79 -11.32
C SER A 152 19.92 3.60 -10.66
N TRP A 153 18.87 3.86 -9.87
CA TRP A 153 18.05 2.83 -9.21
C TRP A 153 16.86 2.37 -10.07
N TYR A 154 16.55 3.06 -11.17
CA TYR A 154 15.32 2.83 -11.90
C TYR A 154 15.29 1.45 -12.55
N ARG A 155 14.12 0.83 -12.44
CA ARG A 155 13.69 -0.35 -13.17
C ARG A 155 12.25 -0.08 -13.60
N ASP A 156 11.83 -0.61 -14.75
CA ASP A 156 10.47 -0.40 -15.25
C ASP A 156 9.45 -0.83 -14.19
N TRP A 157 8.76 0.15 -13.63
CA TRP A 157 7.81 -0.05 -12.55
C TRP A 157 6.66 -0.95 -13.01
N ARG A 158 6.34 -1.02 -14.30
CA ARG A 158 5.28 -1.89 -14.86
C ARG A 158 5.57 -3.37 -14.66
N GLN A 159 6.85 -3.73 -14.50
CA GLN A 159 7.31 -5.11 -14.30
C GLN A 159 7.62 -5.40 -12.82
N ALA A 160 7.63 -4.38 -11.95
CA ALA A 160 7.99 -4.55 -10.55
C ALA A 160 7.06 -5.53 -9.82
N GLY A 161 7.65 -6.47 -9.06
CA GLY A 161 6.90 -7.50 -8.33
C GLY A 161 6.42 -8.67 -9.19
N GLN A 162 6.91 -8.83 -10.42
CA GLN A 162 6.80 -10.07 -11.19
C GLN A 162 8.03 -10.93 -10.88
N SER A 163 7.86 -11.94 -10.04
CA SER A 163 8.86 -12.96 -9.69
C SER A 163 8.30 -14.34 -9.93
#